data_AF-A0AA96YXG9-F1
#
_entry.id   AF-A0AA96YXG9-F1
#
_cell.length_a   1.000
_cell.length_b   1.000
_cell.length_c   1.000
_cell.angle_alpha   90.00
_cell.angle_beta   90.00
_cell.angle_gamma   90.00
#
_symmetry.space_group_name_H-M   'P 1'
#
loop_
_entity.id
_entity.type
_entity.pdbx_description
1 polymer ?
#
loop_
_entity_poly.entity_id
_entity_poly.type
_entity_poly.pdbx_seq_one_letter_code
_entity_poly.pdbx_strand_id
1 'polypeptide(L)'
;MDYDYRQIDRWENGHAYTSDGVLLLPTLHVTPDRILPDHILNAMAKGICGVCGVSNCRFEKTSPYKKMLSAYQSGKLELMFIIYWRSFGGLYKMMKPKIEQDLNEIKKQEAEEIKGSVKFAADFYKEAFNTYGEKAEKLAKAMAEQAKGKKIRNVEDALKAYNKYSNNISRKIDAKDRKAITAALESVKTEDIAKNFKKFSKGMLYTSRAIDFIDWSNELIKAIDTNNWRPFFVKTETIAAGMAATALAGFAFSALLGGPIGILGYGLIIAGIGALINDSLVEEANNLIGI
;
A
#
# COMPACT_ATOMS: atom_id res chain seq x y z
N MET A 1 3.46 12.69 21.87
CA MET A 1 3.48 12.15 20.49
C MET A 1 2.40 12.86 19.74
N ASP A 2 2.74 13.62 18.71
CA ASP A 2 1.74 14.14 17.78
C ASP A 2 1.21 12.95 16.97
N TYR A 3 -0.01 12.52 17.26
CA TYR A 3 -0.67 11.46 16.50
C TYR A 3 -1.12 12.03 15.15
N ASP A 4 -0.79 11.34 14.06
CA ASP A 4 -1.23 11.77 12.73
C ASP A 4 -2.67 11.31 12.49
N TYR A 5 -3.64 12.18 12.78
CA TYR A 5 -5.07 11.96 12.58
C TYR A 5 -5.46 11.63 11.14
N ARG A 6 -4.57 11.88 10.16
CA ARG A 6 -4.78 11.48 8.76
C ARG A 6 -4.67 9.96 8.55
N GLN A 7 -4.17 9.21 9.54
CA GLN A 7 -4.06 7.74 9.48
C GLN A 7 -5.31 7.01 9.98
N ILE A 8 -6.29 7.73 10.54
CA ILE A 8 -7.53 7.13 11.03
C ILE A 8 -8.38 6.71 9.83
N ASP A 9 -8.62 5.40 9.71
CA ASP A 9 -9.49 4.83 8.68
C ASP A 9 -10.92 4.64 9.20
N ARG A 10 -11.06 4.16 10.44
CA ARG A 10 -12.36 3.94 11.06
C ARG A 10 -12.35 4.15 12.58
N TRP A 11 -13.54 4.38 13.11
CA TRP A 11 -13.86 4.38 14.53
C TRP A 11 -14.80 3.21 14.83
N GLU A 12 -14.50 2.49 15.90
CA GLU A 12 -15.30 1.37 16.39
C GLU A 12 -15.32 1.39 17.93
N ASN A 13 -16.52 1.49 18.50
CA ASN A 13 -16.75 1.62 19.93
C ASN A 13 -15.96 2.78 20.55
N GLY A 14 -15.88 3.92 19.85
CA GLY A 14 -15.14 5.10 20.32
C GLY A 14 -13.61 5.00 20.21
N HIS A 15 -13.09 3.93 19.60
CA HIS A 15 -11.66 3.74 19.35
C HIS A 15 -11.31 3.96 17.89
N ALA A 16 -10.23 4.69 17.62
CA ALA A 16 -9.75 4.94 16.28
C ALA A 16 -8.83 3.80 15.80
N TYR A 17 -8.97 3.38 14.56
CA TYR A 17 -8.16 2.33 13.95
C TYR A 17 -7.59 2.81 12.61
N THR A 18 -6.37 2.36 12.32
CA THR A 18 -5.83 2.40 10.96
C THR A 18 -6.53 1.38 10.06
N SER A 19 -6.28 1.48 8.75
CA SER A 19 -6.77 0.53 7.74
C SER A 19 -6.33 -0.91 7.98
N ASP A 20 -5.14 -1.11 8.54
CA ASP A 20 -4.56 -2.42 8.89
C ASP A 20 -5.00 -2.92 10.29
N GLY A 21 -5.92 -2.20 10.95
CA GLY A 21 -6.54 -2.62 12.21
C GLY A 21 -5.72 -2.29 13.46
N VAL A 22 -4.69 -1.46 13.34
CA VAL A 22 -3.92 -0.99 14.50
C VAL A 22 -4.74 0.03 15.27
N LEU A 23 -4.89 -0.20 16.58
CA LEU A 23 -5.51 0.75 17.49
C LEU A 23 -4.67 2.03 17.56
N LEU A 24 -5.28 3.14 17.18
CA LEU A 24 -4.75 4.47 17.35
C LEU A 24 -5.26 5.04 18.68
N LEU A 25 -4.44 5.88 19.32
CA LEU A 25 -4.79 6.60 20.56
C LEU A 25 -5.10 5.68 21.77
N PRO A 26 -4.27 4.64 22.07
CA PRO A 26 -4.55 3.72 23.18
C PRO A 26 -4.50 4.39 24.57
N THR A 27 -3.89 5.57 24.69
CA THR A 27 -3.71 6.32 25.94
C THR A 27 -4.69 7.48 26.12
N LEU A 28 -5.52 7.78 25.11
CA LEU A 28 -6.46 8.89 25.17
C LEU A 28 -7.61 8.52 26.12
N HIS A 29 -7.65 9.17 27.28
CA HIS A 29 -8.75 9.04 28.22
C HIS A 29 -9.92 9.88 27.71
N VAL A 30 -10.94 9.23 27.16
CA VAL A 30 -12.19 9.86 26.73
C VAL A 30 -13.29 9.17 27.50
N THR A 31 -14.17 9.95 28.15
CA THR A 31 -15.36 9.34 28.74
C THR A 31 -16.33 8.95 27.61
N PRO A 32 -16.90 7.72 27.61
CA PRO A 32 -17.75 7.25 26.50
C PRO A 32 -18.96 8.13 26.18
N ASP A 33 -19.41 8.95 27.13
CA ASP A 33 -20.52 9.90 27.00
C ASP A 33 -20.12 11.25 26.36
N ARG A 34 -18.83 11.51 26.16
CA ARG A 34 -18.28 12.76 25.61
C ARG A 34 -17.57 12.60 24.27
N ILE A 35 -17.89 11.52 23.55
CA ILE A 35 -17.43 11.28 22.19
C ILE A 35 -18.62 11.27 21.22
N LEU A 36 -18.41 11.72 19.99
CA LEU A 36 -19.45 11.64 18.97
C LEU A 36 -19.70 10.18 18.58
N PRO A 37 -20.93 9.83 18.16
CA PRO A 37 -21.22 8.50 17.63
C PRO A 37 -20.28 8.10 16.48
N ASP A 38 -19.92 6.81 16.43
CA ASP A 38 -18.97 6.27 15.44
C ASP A 38 -19.33 6.63 13.99
N HIS A 39 -20.60 6.66 13.61
CA HIS A 39 -20.97 7.03 12.23
C HIS A 39 -20.57 8.47 11.89
N ILE A 40 -20.60 9.41 12.83
CA ILE A 40 -20.15 10.79 12.60
C ILE A 40 -18.62 10.82 12.47
N LEU A 41 -17.93 10.10 13.35
CA LEU A 41 -16.46 10.04 13.33
C LEU A 41 -15.95 9.33 12.08
N ASN A 42 -16.62 8.27 11.65
CA ASN A 42 -16.35 7.55 10.41
C ASN A 42 -16.64 8.40 9.18
N ALA A 43 -17.72 9.19 9.20
CA ALA A 43 -17.99 10.16 8.15
C ALA A 43 -16.81 11.14 8.01
N MET A 44 -16.36 11.72 9.14
CA MET A 44 -15.21 12.62 9.14
C MET A 44 -13.91 11.93 8.70
N ALA A 45 -13.67 10.68 9.12
CA ALA A 45 -12.49 9.90 8.71
C ALA A 45 -12.47 9.65 7.19
N LYS A 46 -13.63 9.42 6.57
CA LYS A 46 -13.79 9.26 5.11
C LYS A 46 -13.88 10.59 4.36
N GLY A 47 -13.65 11.72 5.03
CA GLY A 47 -13.65 13.05 4.41
C GLY A 47 -15.04 13.54 3.98
N ILE A 48 -16.11 12.94 4.50
CA ILE A 48 -17.48 13.41 4.30
C ILE A 48 -17.95 14.22 5.51
N CYS A 49 -18.92 15.11 5.28
CA CYS A 49 -19.39 15.99 6.34
C CYS A 49 -20.09 15.22 7.46
N GLY A 50 -19.56 15.32 8.69
CA GLY A 50 -20.15 14.69 9.88
C GLY A 50 -21.54 15.22 10.29
N VAL A 51 -22.04 16.26 9.62
CA VAL A 51 -23.39 16.82 9.86
C VAL A 51 -24.40 16.34 8.82
N CYS A 52 -23.98 16.19 7.55
CA CYS A 52 -24.92 15.93 6.45
C CYS A 52 -24.58 14.77 5.52
N GLY A 53 -23.45 14.09 5.73
CA GLY A 53 -23.03 12.93 4.93
C GLY A 53 -22.41 13.26 3.56
N VAL A 54 -22.41 14.53 3.15
CA VAL A 54 -21.96 14.96 1.81
C VAL A 54 -20.70 15.81 1.91
N SER A 55 -19.70 15.53 1.07
CA SER A 55 -18.48 16.34 0.95
C SER A 55 -18.74 17.67 0.23
N ASN A 56 -17.92 18.69 0.50
CA ASN A 56 -18.04 20.03 -0.10
C ASN A 56 -19.44 20.67 0.10
N CYS A 57 -20.05 20.41 1.26
CA CYS A 57 -21.39 20.89 1.56
C CYS A 57 -21.40 22.29 2.20
N ARG A 58 -22.59 22.87 2.39
CA ARG A 58 -22.74 24.19 3.04
C ARG A 58 -22.21 24.23 4.47
N PHE A 59 -22.29 23.12 5.22
CA PHE A 59 -21.88 23.07 6.62
C PHE A 59 -20.37 23.20 6.77
N GLU A 60 -19.59 22.60 5.86
CA GLU A 60 -18.11 22.66 5.88
C GLU A 60 -17.57 24.09 5.77
N LYS A 61 -18.37 25.00 5.19
CA LYS A 61 -18.01 26.42 5.05
C LYS A 61 -18.26 27.21 6.33
N THR A 62 -19.05 26.70 7.27
CA THR A 62 -19.45 27.40 8.49
C THR A 62 -18.34 27.42 9.54
N SER A 63 -18.30 28.49 10.35
CA SER A 63 -17.34 28.61 11.46
C SER A 63 -17.43 27.45 12.47
N PRO A 64 -18.63 27.01 12.91
CA PRO A 64 -18.73 25.89 13.86
C PRO A 64 -18.15 24.59 13.32
N TYR A 65 -18.39 24.26 12.04
CA TYR A 65 -17.83 23.05 11.44
C TYR A 65 -16.31 23.11 11.34
N LYS A 66 -15.75 24.24 10.91
CA LYS A 66 -14.28 24.42 10.86
C LYS A 66 -13.62 24.24 12.22
N LYS A 67 -14.24 24.75 13.29
CA LYS A 67 -13.78 24.55 14.67
C LYS A 67 -13.89 23.08 15.11
N MET A 68 -14.97 22.41 14.74
CA MET A 68 -15.18 20.99 14.99
C MET A 68 -14.11 20.13 14.28
N LEU A 69 -13.84 20.40 13.00
CA LEU A 69 -12.82 19.71 12.22
C LEU A 69 -11.41 19.93 12.80
N SER A 70 -11.09 21.16 13.19
CA SER A 70 -9.82 21.46 13.87
C SER A 70 -9.69 20.71 15.21
N ALA A 71 -10.78 20.61 15.99
CA ALA A 71 -10.79 19.83 17.23
C ALA A 71 -10.57 18.33 16.97
N TYR A 72 -11.20 17.76 15.93
CA TYR A 72 -10.97 16.38 15.48
C TYR A 72 -9.51 16.13 15.10
N GLN A 73 -8.95 16.99 14.24
CA GLN A 73 -7.56 16.89 13.77
C GLN A 73 -6.52 17.11 14.87
N SER A 74 -6.91 17.74 15.98
CA SER A 74 -6.04 17.98 17.15
C SER A 74 -6.30 17.02 18.30
N GLY A 75 -7.15 16.00 18.13
CA GLY A 75 -7.47 15.04 19.19
C GLY A 75 -8.35 15.55 20.32
N LYS A 76 -8.92 16.75 20.19
CA LYS A 76 -9.74 17.38 21.23
C LYS A 76 -11.19 16.89 21.11
N LEU A 77 -11.41 15.59 21.33
CA LEU A 77 -12.69 14.91 21.08
C LEU A 77 -13.83 15.45 21.96
N GLU A 78 -13.56 15.79 23.23
CA GLU A 78 -14.58 16.43 24.08
C GLU A 78 -15.00 17.81 23.56
N LEU A 79 -14.02 18.62 23.10
CA LEU A 79 -14.31 19.93 22.51
C LEU A 79 -15.13 19.78 21.23
N MET A 80 -14.79 18.80 20.40
CA MET A 80 -15.53 18.45 19.20
C MET A 80 -16.99 18.06 19.53
N PHE A 81 -17.19 17.20 20.54
CA PHE A 81 -18.51 16.80 21.03
C PHE A 81 -19.36 18.01 21.42
N ILE A 82 -18.80 18.91 22.23
CA ILE A 82 -19.48 20.14 22.68
C ILE A 82 -19.87 21.02 21.48
N ILE A 83 -18.95 21.24 20.54
CA ILE A 83 -19.21 22.09 19.36
C ILE A 83 -20.33 21.49 18.51
N TYR A 84 -20.28 20.17 18.25
CA TYR A 84 -21.25 19.48 17.42
C TYR A 84 -22.67 19.59 18.01
N TRP A 85 -22.86 19.19 19.26
CA TRP A 85 -24.20 19.18 19.86
C TRP A 85 -24.78 20.58 20.00
N ARG A 86 -23.95 21.58 20.34
CA ARG A 86 -24.38 22.98 20.42
C ARG A 86 -24.82 23.54 19.06
N SER A 87 -24.16 23.16 17.98
CA SER A 87 -24.33 23.81 16.67
C SER A 87 -25.22 23.03 15.71
N PHE A 88 -25.24 21.71 15.82
CA PHE A 88 -25.84 20.78 14.86
C PHE A 88 -26.74 19.72 15.52
N GLY A 89 -26.83 19.67 16.85
CA GLY A 89 -27.59 18.65 17.57
C GLY A 89 -29.06 18.56 17.15
N GLY A 90 -29.69 19.69 16.82
CA GLY A 90 -31.07 19.73 16.32
C GLY A 90 -31.28 19.05 14.97
N LEU A 91 -30.22 18.88 14.16
CA LEU A 91 -30.27 18.23 12.85
C LEU A 91 -29.98 16.73 12.92
N TYR A 92 -29.43 16.24 14.02
CA TYR A 92 -28.90 14.88 14.14
C TYR A 92 -29.91 13.81 13.76
N LYS A 93 -31.13 13.85 14.30
CA LYS A 93 -32.16 12.84 14.02
C LYS A 93 -32.55 12.78 12.55
N MET A 94 -32.54 13.92 11.86
CA MET A 94 -32.90 14.02 10.44
C MET A 94 -31.76 13.54 9.54
N MET A 95 -30.51 13.86 9.90
CA MET A 95 -29.36 13.59 9.03
C MET A 95 -28.74 12.21 9.26
N LYS A 96 -28.93 11.61 10.44
CA LYS A 96 -28.37 10.30 10.79
C LYS A 96 -28.63 9.23 9.70
N PRO A 97 -29.87 9.00 9.20
CA PRO A 97 -30.10 7.98 8.19
C PRO A 97 -29.33 8.22 6.89
N LYS A 98 -29.17 9.49 6.49
CA LYS A 98 -28.42 9.86 5.29
C LYS A 98 -26.93 9.59 5.46
N ILE A 99 -26.36 9.96 6.62
CA ILE A 99 -24.95 9.69 6.94
C ILE A 99 -24.69 8.18 6.93
N GLU A 100 -25.56 7.38 7.56
CA GLU A 100 -25.44 5.92 7.58
C GLU A 100 -25.57 5.31 6.18
N GLN A 101 -26.49 5.81 5.35
CA GLN A 101 -26.61 5.40 3.96
C GLN A 101 -25.33 5.70 3.16
N ASP A 102 -24.81 6.92 3.23
CA ASP A 102 -23.61 7.33 2.49
C ASP A 102 -22.37 6.52 2.92
N LEU A 103 -22.25 6.24 4.22
CA LEU A 103 -21.20 5.35 4.74
C LEU A 103 -21.33 3.91 4.23
N ASN A 104 -22.55 3.39 4.15
CA ASN A 104 -22.79 2.05 3.62
C ASN A 104 -22.49 1.98 2.12
N GLU A 105 -22.81 3.03 1.36
CA GLU A 105 -22.46 3.15 -0.05
C GLU A 105 -20.93 3.21 -0.25
N ILE A 106 -20.22 4.01 0.55
CA ILE A 106 -18.74 4.06 0.55
C ILE A 106 -18.15 2.69 0.88
N LYS A 107 -18.61 2.03 1.95
CA LYS A 107 -18.16 0.68 2.32
C LYS A 107 -18.40 -0.33 1.20
N LYS A 108 -19.53 -0.25 0.52
CA LYS A 108 -19.86 -1.12 -0.62
C LYS A 108 -18.93 -0.84 -1.81
N GLN A 109 -18.65 0.42 -2.12
CA GLN A 109 -17.70 0.80 -3.16
C GLN A 109 -16.28 0.32 -2.83
N GLU A 110 -15.82 0.53 -1.59
CA GLU A 110 -14.52 0.03 -1.11
C GLU A 110 -14.44 -1.50 -1.23
N ALA A 111 -15.50 -2.23 -0.86
CA ALA A 111 -15.56 -3.68 -0.99
C ALA A 111 -15.47 -4.15 -2.46
N GLU A 112 -16.18 -3.49 -3.38
CA GLU A 112 -16.10 -3.80 -4.82
C GLU A 112 -14.72 -3.45 -5.41
N GLU A 113 -14.11 -2.34 -4.98
CA GLU A 113 -12.74 -1.99 -5.37
C GLU A 113 -11.70 -3.01 -4.87
N ILE A 114 -11.84 -3.49 -3.63
CA ILE A 114 -11.00 -4.54 -3.06
C ILE A 114 -11.19 -5.82 -3.86
N LYS A 115 -12.43 -6.24 -4.14
CA LYS A 115 -12.74 -7.41 -4.96
C LYS A 115 -12.12 -7.31 -6.35
N GLY A 116 -12.24 -6.16 -7.00
CA GLY A 116 -11.58 -5.88 -8.28
C GLY A 116 -10.06 -5.96 -8.20
N SER A 117 -9.47 -5.47 -7.10
CA SER A 117 -8.02 -5.52 -6.85
C SER A 117 -7.50 -6.93 -6.56
N VAL A 118 -8.27 -7.75 -5.83
CA VAL A 118 -7.99 -9.17 -5.61
C VAL A 118 -8.04 -9.93 -6.94
N LYS A 119 -9.06 -9.67 -7.76
CA LYS A 119 -9.15 -10.25 -9.10
C LYS A 119 -7.96 -9.85 -9.97
N PHE A 120 -7.57 -8.58 -9.96
CA PHE A 120 -6.40 -8.08 -10.68
C PHE A 120 -5.11 -8.81 -10.28
N ALA A 121 -4.89 -9.03 -8.98
CA ALA A 121 -3.73 -9.79 -8.51
C ALA A 121 -3.80 -11.27 -8.93
N ALA A 122 -4.98 -11.89 -8.90
CA ALA A 122 -5.17 -13.26 -9.37
C ALA A 122 -4.93 -13.40 -10.88
N ASP A 123 -5.38 -12.42 -11.67
CA ASP A 123 -5.18 -12.39 -13.12
C ASP A 123 -3.70 -12.17 -13.48
N PHE A 124 -2.93 -11.43 -12.67
CA PHE A 124 -1.47 -11.37 -12.81
C PHE A 124 -0.80 -12.75 -12.66
N TYR A 125 -1.22 -13.56 -11.69
CA TYR A 125 -0.66 -14.92 -11.53
C TYR A 125 -1.00 -15.82 -12.72
N LYS A 126 -2.22 -15.72 -13.25
CA LYS A 126 -2.59 -16.44 -14.49
C LYS A 126 -1.76 -15.98 -15.68
N GLU A 127 -1.50 -14.68 -15.79
CA GLU A 127 -0.63 -14.17 -16.86
C GLU A 127 0.79 -14.73 -16.71
N ALA A 128 1.36 -14.71 -15.50
CA ALA A 128 2.67 -15.32 -15.25
C ALA A 128 2.70 -16.82 -15.64
N PHE A 129 1.62 -17.57 -15.38
CA PHE A 129 1.48 -18.95 -15.84
C PHE A 129 1.44 -19.04 -17.38
N ASN A 130 0.60 -18.24 -18.01
CA ASN A 130 0.41 -18.28 -19.46
C ASN A 130 1.67 -17.87 -20.23
N THR A 131 2.42 -16.88 -19.72
CA THR A 131 3.62 -16.35 -20.39
C THR A 131 4.87 -17.17 -20.06
N TYR A 132 5.05 -17.61 -18.81
CA TYR A 132 6.31 -18.17 -18.31
C TYR A 132 6.19 -19.55 -17.67
N GLY A 133 4.97 -20.09 -17.56
CA GLY A 133 4.70 -21.43 -17.02
C GLY A 133 4.55 -21.50 -15.50
N GLU A 134 4.31 -22.73 -15.03
CA GLU A 134 3.94 -23.04 -13.64
C GLU A 134 4.96 -22.54 -12.60
N LYS A 135 6.26 -22.63 -12.90
CA LYS A 135 7.31 -22.18 -11.96
C LYS A 135 7.25 -20.67 -11.71
N ALA A 136 6.94 -19.88 -12.73
CA ALA A 136 6.82 -18.43 -12.59
C ALA A 136 5.59 -18.06 -11.77
N GLU A 137 4.43 -18.67 -12.05
CA GLU A 137 3.22 -18.47 -11.24
C GLU A 137 3.47 -18.78 -9.77
N LYS A 138 4.09 -19.92 -9.47
CA LYS A 138 4.44 -20.33 -8.11
C LYS A 138 5.38 -19.33 -7.44
N LEU A 139 6.39 -18.85 -8.14
CA LEU A 139 7.34 -17.86 -7.63
C LEU A 139 6.65 -16.53 -7.27
N ALA A 140 5.75 -16.02 -8.13
CA ALA A 140 4.97 -14.82 -7.80
C ALA A 140 4.06 -15.02 -6.58
N LYS A 141 3.36 -16.15 -6.50
CA LYS A 141 2.52 -16.47 -5.32
C LYS A 141 3.37 -16.57 -4.05
N ALA A 142 4.52 -17.25 -4.13
CA ALA A 142 5.46 -17.39 -3.02
C ALA A 142 5.95 -16.02 -2.53
N MET A 143 6.27 -15.09 -3.44
CA MET A 143 6.65 -13.72 -3.06
C MET A 143 5.53 -13.02 -2.28
N ALA A 144 4.29 -13.08 -2.76
CA ALA A 144 3.16 -12.44 -2.09
C ALA A 144 2.86 -13.05 -0.71
N GLU A 145 2.89 -14.38 -0.62
CA GLU A 145 2.67 -15.12 0.63
C GLU A 145 3.77 -14.82 1.66
N GLN A 146 5.04 -14.88 1.24
CA GLN A 146 6.17 -14.66 2.13
C GLN A 146 6.31 -13.21 2.55
N ALA A 147 5.77 -12.25 1.79
CA ALA A 147 5.72 -10.85 2.15
C ALA A 147 4.66 -10.53 3.21
N LYS A 148 3.60 -11.34 3.32
CA LYS A 148 2.46 -11.09 4.20
C LYS A 148 2.90 -11.03 5.67
N GLY A 149 2.56 -9.91 6.33
CA GLY A 149 2.85 -9.70 7.75
C GLY A 149 4.33 -9.47 8.09
N LYS A 150 5.23 -9.46 7.10
CA LYS A 150 6.66 -9.20 7.32
C LYS A 150 7.00 -7.74 7.10
N LYS A 151 8.09 -7.32 7.77
CA LYS A 151 8.81 -6.09 7.46
C LYS A 151 9.92 -6.40 6.47
N ILE A 152 10.39 -5.35 5.80
CA ILE A 152 11.52 -5.40 4.89
C ILE A 152 12.79 -5.68 5.68
N ARG A 153 13.67 -6.53 5.13
CA ARG A 153 14.95 -6.88 5.75
C ARG A 153 15.95 -5.73 5.63
N ASN A 154 16.95 -5.74 6.50
CA ASN A 154 18.06 -4.79 6.40
C ASN A 154 18.89 -5.06 5.13
N VAL A 155 19.62 -4.04 4.70
CA VAL A 155 20.44 -4.07 3.47
C VAL A 155 21.46 -5.20 3.47
N GLU A 156 22.13 -5.47 4.59
CA GLU A 156 23.22 -6.45 4.65
C GLU A 156 22.70 -7.89 4.49
N ASP A 157 21.56 -8.20 5.10
CA ASP A 157 20.88 -9.47 4.93
C ASP A 157 20.39 -9.67 3.48
N ALA A 158 19.83 -8.62 2.86
CA ALA A 158 19.41 -8.67 1.46
C ALA A 158 20.59 -8.85 0.51
N LEU A 159 21.71 -8.14 0.74
CA LEU A 159 22.94 -8.33 -0.03
C LEU A 159 23.47 -9.75 0.11
N LYS A 160 23.51 -10.29 1.32
CA LYS A 160 23.95 -11.67 1.57
C LYS A 160 23.08 -12.67 0.81
N ALA A 161 21.76 -12.50 0.86
CA ALA A 161 20.80 -13.34 0.15
C ALA A 161 21.03 -13.32 -1.37
N TYR A 162 21.11 -12.13 -1.96
CA TYR A 162 21.32 -11.95 -3.39
C TYR A 162 22.69 -12.47 -3.85
N ASN A 163 23.75 -12.12 -3.12
CA ASN A 163 25.12 -12.47 -3.47
C ASN A 163 25.37 -13.99 -3.49
N LYS A 164 24.66 -14.76 -2.67
CA LYS A 164 24.70 -16.23 -2.66
C LYS A 164 24.45 -16.83 -4.05
N TYR A 165 23.57 -16.23 -4.85
CA TYR A 165 23.20 -16.70 -6.19
C TYR A 165 23.65 -15.77 -7.33
N SER A 166 24.20 -14.59 -7.01
CA SER A 166 24.62 -13.56 -7.97
C SER A 166 25.52 -14.08 -9.12
N ASN A 167 26.46 -14.98 -8.81
CA ASN A 167 27.35 -15.58 -9.81
C ASN A 167 26.58 -16.47 -10.80
N ASN A 168 25.60 -17.24 -10.32
CA ASN A 168 24.78 -18.11 -11.17
C ASN A 168 23.85 -17.27 -12.06
N ILE A 169 23.21 -16.26 -11.47
CA ILE A 169 22.36 -15.29 -12.19
C ILE A 169 23.17 -14.58 -13.28
N SER A 170 24.37 -14.08 -12.94
CA SER A 170 25.22 -13.32 -13.88
C SER A 170 25.80 -14.17 -15.01
N ARG A 171 25.90 -15.49 -14.84
CA ARG A 171 26.26 -16.42 -15.94
C ARG A 171 25.13 -16.63 -16.93
N LYS A 172 23.87 -16.50 -16.50
CA LYS A 172 22.68 -16.74 -17.31
C LYS A 172 22.10 -15.47 -17.92
N ILE A 173 22.37 -14.31 -17.32
CA ILE A 173 21.88 -13.01 -17.77
C ILE A 173 23.10 -12.13 -18.08
N ASP A 174 23.42 -12.05 -19.36
CA ASP A 174 24.57 -11.30 -19.84
C ASP A 174 24.29 -9.78 -19.94
N ALA A 175 25.26 -9.03 -20.44
CA ALA A 175 25.12 -7.58 -20.59
C ALA A 175 24.03 -7.18 -21.61
N LYS A 176 23.83 -7.98 -22.66
CA LYS A 176 22.81 -7.72 -23.68
C LYS A 176 21.42 -7.97 -23.11
N ASP A 177 21.25 -9.04 -22.35
CA ASP A 177 19.99 -9.35 -21.66
C ASP A 177 19.63 -8.23 -20.67
N ARG A 178 20.61 -7.75 -19.88
CA ARG A 178 20.40 -6.63 -18.94
C ARG A 178 19.98 -5.35 -19.64
N LYS A 179 20.58 -5.03 -20.79
CA LYS A 179 20.18 -3.88 -21.60
C LYS A 179 18.77 -4.04 -22.16
N ALA A 180 18.39 -5.24 -22.59
CA ALA A 180 17.02 -5.51 -23.04
C ALA A 180 15.99 -5.36 -21.92
N ILE A 181 16.27 -5.90 -20.73
CA ILE A 181 15.42 -5.77 -19.55
C ILE A 181 15.29 -4.29 -19.13
N THR A 182 16.42 -3.57 -19.13
CA THR A 182 16.47 -2.13 -18.82
C THR A 182 15.61 -1.32 -19.79
N ALA A 183 15.79 -1.52 -21.10
CA ALA A 183 15.00 -0.84 -22.11
C ALA A 183 13.49 -1.16 -21.98
N ALA A 184 13.15 -2.41 -21.64
CA ALA A 184 11.77 -2.81 -21.38
C ALA A 184 11.19 -2.08 -20.16
N LEU A 185 11.96 -1.93 -19.07
CA LEU A 185 11.54 -1.17 -17.88
C LEU A 185 11.45 0.34 -18.13
N GLU A 186 12.37 0.92 -18.90
CA GLU A 186 12.36 2.33 -19.28
C GLU A 186 11.18 2.70 -20.18
N SER A 187 10.67 1.73 -20.95
CA SER A 187 9.47 1.92 -21.78
C SER A 187 8.17 2.03 -20.97
N VAL A 188 8.20 1.64 -19.70
CA VAL A 188 7.04 1.65 -18.80
C VAL A 188 6.83 3.04 -18.23
N LYS A 189 5.61 3.57 -18.37
CA LYS A 189 5.24 4.83 -17.71
C LYS A 189 5.17 4.61 -16.20
N THR A 190 5.88 5.42 -15.43
CA THR A 190 5.85 5.36 -13.96
C THR A 190 4.43 5.54 -13.39
N GLU A 191 3.56 6.27 -14.08
CA GLU A 191 2.14 6.41 -13.74
C GLU A 191 1.40 5.07 -13.76
N ASP A 192 1.73 4.18 -14.69
CA ASP A 192 1.13 2.86 -14.79
C ASP A 192 1.68 1.92 -13.71
N ILE A 193 2.97 2.03 -13.36
CA ILE A 193 3.55 1.38 -12.18
C ILE A 193 2.80 1.81 -10.92
N ALA A 194 2.57 3.11 -10.72
CA ALA A 194 1.86 3.63 -9.55
C ALA A 194 0.39 3.17 -9.50
N LYS A 195 -0.31 3.16 -10.64
CA LYS A 195 -1.69 2.64 -10.74
C LYS A 195 -1.75 1.14 -10.41
N ASN A 196 -0.85 0.34 -10.97
CA ASN A 196 -0.77 -1.09 -10.72
C ASN A 196 -0.42 -1.36 -9.26
N PHE A 197 0.53 -0.61 -8.69
CA PHE A 197 0.94 -0.72 -7.30
C PHE A 197 -0.24 -0.45 -6.35
N LYS A 198 -1.06 0.57 -6.64
CA LYS A 198 -2.26 0.87 -5.86
C LYS A 198 -3.25 -0.30 -5.87
N LYS A 199 -3.45 -0.93 -7.03
CA LYS A 199 -4.32 -2.12 -7.16
C LYS A 199 -3.74 -3.31 -6.40
N PHE A 200 -2.45 -3.62 -6.58
CA PHE A 200 -1.78 -4.70 -5.86
C PHE A 200 -1.80 -4.48 -4.35
N SER A 201 -1.52 -3.26 -3.87
CA SER A 201 -1.57 -2.90 -2.46
C SER A 201 -2.96 -3.15 -1.88
N LYS A 202 -4.02 -2.68 -2.56
CA LYS A 202 -5.41 -2.95 -2.15
C LYS A 202 -5.74 -4.44 -2.16
N GLY A 203 -5.34 -5.17 -3.21
CA GLY A 203 -5.57 -6.61 -3.33
C GLY A 203 -4.86 -7.43 -2.25
N MET A 204 -3.73 -6.93 -1.76
CA MET A 204 -2.96 -7.52 -0.64
C MET A 204 -3.32 -6.90 0.73
N LEU A 205 -4.38 -6.10 0.81
CA LEU A 205 -4.87 -5.46 2.04
C LEU A 205 -3.84 -4.57 2.75
N TYR A 206 -3.00 -3.87 1.98
CA TYR A 206 -2.04 -2.89 2.49
C TYR A 206 -2.36 -1.48 2.00
N THR A 207 -2.21 -0.48 2.87
CA THR A 207 -2.35 0.93 2.51
C THR A 207 -1.07 1.49 1.91
N SER A 208 -1.15 1.83 0.63
CA SER A 208 -0.08 2.54 -0.07
C SER A 208 0.15 3.91 0.55
N ARG A 209 1.37 4.17 1.01
CA ARG A 209 1.83 5.54 1.34
C ARG A 209 2.21 6.28 0.06
N ALA A 210 2.37 7.61 0.14
CA ALA A 210 2.98 8.37 -0.94
C ALA A 210 4.44 7.90 -1.09
N ILE A 211 4.78 7.43 -2.29
CA ILE A 211 6.08 6.83 -2.62
C ILE A 211 6.62 7.53 -3.87
N ASP A 212 7.90 7.84 -3.88
CA ASP A 212 8.60 8.32 -5.06
C ASP A 212 8.91 7.15 -6.00
N PHE A 213 7.94 6.82 -6.86
CA PHE A 213 8.08 5.71 -7.81
C PHE A 213 9.09 5.99 -8.92
N ILE A 214 9.34 7.26 -9.27
CA ILE A 214 10.32 7.60 -10.32
C ILE A 214 11.71 7.22 -9.83
N ASP A 215 12.07 7.68 -8.64
CA ASP A 215 13.38 7.40 -8.07
C ASP A 215 13.55 5.91 -7.74
N TRP A 216 12.49 5.25 -7.23
CA TRP A 216 12.54 3.81 -6.94
C TRP A 216 12.73 2.96 -8.21
N SER A 217 12.01 3.28 -9.29
CA SER A 217 12.15 2.60 -10.59
C SER A 217 13.53 2.86 -11.21
N ASN A 218 14.07 4.08 -11.11
CA ASN A 218 15.39 4.41 -11.63
C ASN A 218 16.51 3.62 -10.92
N GLU A 219 16.44 3.47 -9.60
CA GLU A 219 17.42 2.66 -8.87
C GLU A 219 17.30 1.16 -9.18
N LEU A 220 16.09 0.64 -9.41
CA LEU A 220 15.90 -0.74 -9.88
C LEU A 220 16.54 -0.93 -11.27
N ILE A 221 16.29 0.00 -12.19
CA ILE A 221 16.86 -0.03 -13.55
C ILE A 221 18.40 -0.01 -13.48
N LYS A 222 18.99 0.89 -12.70
CA LYS A 222 20.45 0.95 -12.50
C LYS A 222 21.00 -0.35 -11.91
N ALA A 223 20.30 -0.96 -10.95
CA ALA A 223 20.75 -2.21 -10.34
C ALA A 223 20.77 -3.37 -11.35
N ILE A 224 19.79 -3.44 -12.24
CA ILE A 224 19.72 -4.43 -13.32
C ILE A 224 20.84 -4.19 -14.34
N ASP A 225 20.98 -2.96 -14.81
CA ASP A 225 21.94 -2.57 -15.85
C ASP A 225 23.39 -2.80 -15.40
N THR A 226 23.73 -2.33 -14.19
CA THR A 226 25.10 -2.36 -13.65
C THR A 226 25.42 -3.64 -12.87
N ASN A 227 24.41 -4.48 -12.61
CA ASN A 227 24.47 -5.61 -11.68
C ASN A 227 24.93 -5.22 -10.25
N ASN A 228 24.76 -3.95 -9.86
CA ASN A 228 25.07 -3.46 -8.53
C ASN A 228 23.77 -3.19 -7.75
N TRP A 229 23.39 -4.13 -6.88
CA TRP A 229 22.13 -4.08 -6.14
C TRP A 229 22.17 -3.28 -4.85
N ARG A 230 23.37 -2.94 -4.36
CA ARG A 230 23.52 -2.22 -3.09
C ARG A 230 22.82 -0.86 -3.07
N PRO A 231 22.97 0.02 -4.10
CA PRO A 231 22.25 1.29 -4.14
C PRO A 231 20.73 1.12 -4.08
N PHE A 232 20.19 0.17 -4.83
CA PHE A 232 18.75 -0.14 -4.81
C PHE A 232 18.27 -0.62 -3.44
N PHE A 233 19.02 -1.48 -2.75
CA PHE A 233 18.66 -1.95 -1.40
C PHE A 233 18.70 -0.83 -0.36
N VAL A 234 19.74 0.01 -0.37
CA VAL A 234 19.84 1.19 0.51
C VAL A 234 18.69 2.17 0.24
N LYS A 235 18.38 2.40 -1.03
CA LYS A 235 17.26 3.26 -1.42
C LYS A 235 15.94 2.68 -0.92
N THR A 236 15.74 1.39 -1.10
CA THR A 236 14.51 0.71 -0.67
C THR A 236 14.38 0.75 0.84
N GLU A 237 15.43 0.56 1.62
CA GLU A 237 15.40 0.73 3.09
C GLU A 237 14.98 2.16 3.49
N THR A 238 15.41 3.17 2.73
CA THR A 238 15.05 4.59 2.95
C THR A 238 13.58 4.87 2.60
N ILE A 239 13.15 4.47 1.40
CA ILE A 239 11.75 4.66 0.92
C ILE A 239 10.80 3.85 1.80
N ALA A 240 11.22 2.66 2.20
CA ALA A 240 10.39 1.65 2.79
C ALA A 240 10.59 1.49 4.30
N ALA A 241 11.20 2.50 4.94
CA ALA A 241 11.26 2.62 6.39
C ALA A 241 9.84 2.55 6.98
N GLY A 242 9.56 1.45 7.69
CA GLY A 242 8.25 1.19 8.28
C GLY A 242 7.15 0.76 7.30
N MET A 243 7.49 0.41 6.04
CA MET A 243 6.58 -0.23 5.09
C MET A 243 6.53 -1.74 5.32
N ALA A 244 5.38 -2.35 5.00
CA ALA A 244 5.23 -3.79 4.96
C ALA A 244 5.93 -4.39 3.73
N ALA A 245 6.46 -5.60 3.84
CA ALA A 245 7.09 -6.31 2.73
C ALA A 245 6.11 -6.57 1.56
N THR A 246 4.79 -6.58 1.81
CA THR A 246 3.76 -6.66 0.76
C THR A 246 3.83 -5.49 -0.23
N ALA A 247 4.32 -4.32 0.20
CA ALA A 247 4.58 -3.23 -0.71
C ALA A 247 5.71 -3.56 -1.71
N LEU A 248 6.77 -4.26 -1.29
CA LEU A 248 7.83 -4.69 -2.21
C LEU A 248 7.30 -5.67 -3.25
N ALA A 249 6.47 -6.64 -2.83
CA ALA A 249 5.81 -7.56 -3.76
C ALA A 249 4.94 -6.79 -4.77
N GLY A 250 4.16 -5.81 -4.29
CA GLY A 250 3.33 -4.97 -5.15
C GLY A 250 4.13 -4.14 -6.15
N PHE A 251 5.28 -3.61 -5.73
CA PHE A 251 6.20 -2.90 -6.61
C PHE A 251 6.82 -3.82 -7.66
N ALA A 252 7.29 -5.00 -7.27
CA ALA A 252 7.81 -6.01 -8.19
C ALA A 252 6.78 -6.38 -9.26
N PHE A 253 5.54 -6.72 -8.87
CA PHE A 253 4.50 -7.09 -9.81
C PHE A 253 4.08 -5.93 -10.73
N SER A 254 4.15 -4.69 -10.22
CA SER A 254 3.88 -3.50 -11.03
C SER A 254 4.95 -3.27 -12.09
N ALA A 255 6.23 -3.51 -11.77
CA ALA A 255 7.32 -3.47 -12.74
C ALA A 255 7.20 -4.59 -13.78
N LEU A 256 6.81 -5.80 -13.35
CA LEU A 256 6.66 -6.97 -14.21
C LEU A 256 5.48 -6.86 -15.19
N LEU A 257 4.39 -6.19 -14.80
CA LEU A 257 3.27 -5.87 -15.70
C LEU A 257 3.56 -4.73 -16.66
N GLY A 258 4.62 -3.95 -16.44
CA GLY A 258 4.86 -2.70 -17.11
C GLY A 258 5.29 -2.83 -18.58
N GLY A 259 5.96 -3.92 -18.94
CA GLY A 259 6.56 -4.09 -20.26
C GLY A 259 6.94 -5.54 -20.60
N PRO A 260 7.48 -5.80 -21.80
CA PRO A 260 7.85 -7.14 -22.26
C PRO A 260 9.18 -7.60 -21.62
N ILE A 261 9.18 -7.83 -20.31
CA ILE A 261 10.38 -8.10 -19.49
C ILE A 261 11.06 -9.45 -19.84
N GLY A 262 10.29 -10.45 -20.29
CA GLY A 262 10.79 -11.80 -20.56
C GLY A 262 11.10 -12.59 -19.28
N ILE A 263 11.32 -13.91 -19.41
CA ILE A 263 11.49 -14.81 -18.26
C ILE A 263 12.77 -14.52 -17.45
N LEU A 264 13.85 -14.12 -18.12
CA LEU A 264 15.11 -13.74 -17.47
C LEU A 264 14.95 -12.47 -16.62
N GLY A 265 14.30 -11.44 -17.16
CA GLY A 265 14.00 -10.23 -16.40
C GLY A 265 13.00 -10.48 -15.28
N TYR A 266 12.01 -11.35 -15.52
CA TYR A 266 11.05 -11.77 -14.50
C TYR A 266 11.74 -12.38 -13.29
N GLY A 267 12.62 -13.37 -13.54
CA GLY A 267 13.43 -14.00 -12.50
C GLY A 267 14.37 -13.00 -11.82
N LEU A 268 15.05 -12.13 -12.59
CA LEU A 268 16.01 -11.16 -12.05
C LEU A 268 15.35 -10.14 -11.12
N ILE A 269 14.20 -9.59 -11.51
CA ILE A 269 13.44 -8.63 -10.70
C ILE A 269 12.95 -9.30 -9.41
N ILE A 270 12.44 -10.54 -9.50
CA ILE A 270 12.01 -11.27 -8.30
C ILE A 270 13.20 -11.65 -7.42
N ALA A 271 14.35 -12.05 -7.97
CA ALA A 271 15.55 -12.34 -7.18
C ALA A 271 16.04 -11.09 -6.42
N GLY A 272 16.13 -9.95 -7.13
CA GLY A 272 16.59 -8.69 -6.56
C GLY A 272 15.66 -8.15 -5.48
N ILE A 273 14.38 -7.99 -5.79
CA ILE A 273 13.39 -7.46 -4.83
C ILE A 273 13.09 -8.48 -3.73
N GLY A 274 13.03 -9.77 -4.07
CA GLY A 274 12.78 -10.87 -3.14
C GLY A 274 13.85 -11.01 -2.07
N ALA A 275 15.10 -10.64 -2.34
CA ALA A 275 16.18 -10.64 -1.35
C ALA A 275 15.85 -9.78 -0.11
N LEU A 276 15.11 -8.68 -0.30
CA LEU A 276 14.63 -7.79 0.77
C LEU A 276 13.45 -8.39 1.58
N ILE A 277 12.91 -9.53 1.16
CA ILE A 277 11.78 -10.22 1.78
C ILE A 277 12.24 -11.54 2.42
N ASN A 278 12.91 -12.41 1.65
CA ASN A 278 13.35 -13.73 2.10
C ASN A 278 14.44 -14.32 1.19
N ASP A 279 15.39 -15.07 1.76
CA ASP A 279 16.46 -15.78 1.05
C ASP A 279 15.90 -16.78 0.02
N SER A 280 14.82 -17.50 0.36
CA SER A 280 14.27 -18.55 -0.50
C SER A 280 13.72 -18.02 -1.83
N LEU A 281 13.26 -16.76 -1.87
CA LEU A 281 12.80 -16.15 -3.12
C LEU A 281 13.95 -15.97 -4.12
N VAL A 282 15.16 -15.68 -3.63
CA VAL A 282 16.36 -15.57 -4.48
C VAL A 282 16.72 -16.95 -5.05
N GLU A 283 16.62 -17.99 -4.23
CA GLU A 283 16.87 -19.37 -4.66
C GLU A 283 15.86 -19.85 -5.71
N GLU A 284 14.56 -19.68 -5.44
CA GLU A 284 13.50 -20.06 -6.36
C GLU A 284 13.60 -19.28 -7.68
N ALA A 285 13.92 -17.97 -7.62
CA ALA A 285 14.18 -17.16 -8.80
C ALA A 285 15.43 -17.59 -9.57
N ASN A 286 16.53 -17.93 -8.87
CA ASN A 286 17.71 -18.49 -9.50
C ASN A 286 17.39 -19.81 -10.21
N ASN A 287 16.54 -20.66 -9.62
CA ASN A 287 16.10 -21.90 -10.25
C ASN A 287 15.15 -21.66 -11.45
N LEU A 288 14.45 -20.52 -11.47
CA LEU A 288 13.67 -20.06 -12.63
C LEU A 288 14.57 -19.51 -13.76
N ILE A 289 15.62 -18.77 -13.42
CA ILE A 289 16.58 -18.25 -14.41
C ILE A 289 17.45 -19.39 -14.95
N GLY A 290 17.81 -20.32 -14.07
CA GLY A 290 18.58 -21.51 -14.36
C GLY A 290 17.73 -22.70 -14.85
N ILE A 291 16.44 -22.48 -15.19
CA ILE A 291 15.60 -23.47 -15.89
C ILE A 291 16.38 -24.08 -17.05
#